data_AF-A0A2W2K0F1-F1
#
_entry.id   AF-A0A2W2K0F1-F1
#
_cell.length_a   1.000
_cell.length_b   1.000
_cell.length_c   1.000
_cell.angle_alpha   90.00
_cell.angle_beta   90.00
_cell.angle_gamma   90.00
#
_symmetry.space_group_name_H-M   'P 1'
#
loop_
_entity.id
_entity.type
_entity.pdbx_description
1 polymer ?
#
loop_
_entity_poly.entity_id
_entity_poly.type
_entity_poly.pdbx_seq_one_letter_code
_entity_poly.pdbx_strand_id
1 'polypeptide(L)'
;PRITEDHLVQRESNPLFRVRYAHARTRALSRNAADLGFSAEPGPMEVPRDLVTLLADHPRVLARAAAHRAPDSLARHLVSVADAVLPFLPSVLPCGEEKPLAAHRARLALAEAAGAVLAGGLSLLGIHAPDHL
;
A
#
# COMPACT_ATOMS: atom_id res chain seq x y z
N PRO A 1 -25.52 11.07 -5.34
CA PRO A 1 -24.54 11.75 -4.45
C PRO A 1 -23.64 12.68 -5.26
N ARG A 2 -23.72 14.00 -5.05
CA ARG A 2 -22.81 14.97 -5.70
C ARG A 2 -21.47 14.96 -4.97
N ILE A 3 -20.39 14.72 -5.70
CA ILE A 3 -19.03 14.83 -5.17
C ILE A 3 -18.76 16.33 -4.92
N THR A 4 -18.62 16.73 -3.67
CA THR A 4 -18.25 18.09 -3.26
C THR A 4 -16.73 18.25 -3.22
N GLU A 5 -16.22 19.48 -3.31
CA GLU A 5 -14.78 19.80 -3.31
C GLU A 5 -14.05 19.23 -2.08
N ASP A 6 -14.73 19.05 -0.96
CA ASP A 6 -14.19 18.40 0.24
C ASP A 6 -13.68 16.98 -0.01
N HIS A 7 -14.25 16.24 -0.97
CA HIS A 7 -13.77 14.92 -1.36
C HIS A 7 -12.49 14.95 -2.22
N LEU A 8 -12.05 16.13 -2.66
CA LEU A 8 -10.84 16.34 -3.46
C LEU A 8 -9.72 17.01 -2.65
N VAL A 9 -10.00 17.46 -1.43
CA VAL A 9 -8.99 18.06 -0.55
C VAL A 9 -7.98 16.98 -0.12
N GLN A 10 -6.69 17.28 -0.27
CA GLN A 10 -5.58 16.43 0.16
C GLN A 10 -5.40 16.51 1.69
N ARG A 11 -6.32 15.87 2.43
CA ARG A 11 -6.20 15.70 3.88
C ARG A 11 -6.23 14.22 4.22
N GLU A 12 -5.63 13.88 5.36
CA GLU A 12 -5.50 12.49 5.81
C GLU A 12 -6.86 11.80 6.02
N SER A 13 -7.91 12.56 6.30
CA SER A 13 -9.30 12.09 6.39
C SER A 13 -9.94 11.71 5.05
N ASN A 14 -9.35 12.11 3.92
CA ASN A 14 -9.85 11.77 2.58
C ASN A 14 -9.37 10.36 2.19
N PRO A 15 -10.29 9.37 2.06
CA PRO A 15 -9.91 7.99 1.77
C PRO A 15 -9.16 7.83 0.44
N LEU A 16 -9.52 8.62 -0.58
CA LEU A 16 -8.84 8.61 -1.87
C LEU A 16 -7.39 9.10 -1.75
N PHE A 17 -7.20 10.23 -1.06
CA PHE A 17 -5.87 10.76 -0.81
C PHE A 17 -5.02 9.75 -0.04
N ARG A 18 -5.58 9.14 1.00
CA ARG A 18 -4.90 8.17 1.85
C ARG A 18 -4.41 6.93 1.08
N VAL A 19 -5.25 6.37 0.22
CA VAL A 19 -4.89 5.22 -0.64
C VAL A 19 -3.78 5.61 -1.63
N ARG A 20 -3.89 6.76 -2.29
CA ARG A 20 -2.87 7.25 -3.22
C ARG A 20 -1.55 7.56 -2.50
N TYR A 21 -1.62 8.15 -1.30
CA TYR A 21 -0.47 8.47 -0.46
C TYR A 21 0.27 7.21 -0.02
N ALA A 22 -0.46 6.19 0.46
CA ALA A 22 0.12 4.90 0.79
C ALA A 22 0.86 4.29 -0.41
N HIS A 23 0.26 4.30 -1.60
CA HIS A 23 0.91 3.81 -2.81
C HIS A 23 2.20 4.59 -3.14
N ALA A 24 2.12 5.92 -3.19
CA ALA A 24 3.29 6.76 -3.48
C ALA A 24 4.43 6.54 -2.46
N ARG A 25 4.11 6.33 -1.17
CA ARG A 25 5.10 6.03 -0.13
C ARG A 25 5.75 4.66 -0.33
N THR A 26 5.00 3.62 -0.73
CA THR A 26 5.60 2.31 -1.08
C THR A 26 6.56 2.43 -2.26
N ARG A 27 6.23 3.24 -3.29
CA ARG A 27 7.13 3.52 -4.41
C ARG A 27 8.39 4.27 -3.98
N ALA A 28 8.25 5.23 -3.06
CA ALA A 28 9.39 5.94 -2.50
C ALA A 28 10.34 4.99 -1.75
N LEU A 29 9.81 4.02 -1.01
CA LEU A 29 10.63 3.02 -0.32
C LEU A 29 11.47 2.19 -1.28
N SER A 30 10.90 1.70 -2.38
CA SER A 30 11.67 0.94 -3.38
C SER A 30 12.80 1.77 -4.00
N ARG A 31 12.57 3.06 -4.29
CA ARG A 31 13.62 3.96 -4.79
C ARG A 31 14.72 4.17 -3.76
N ASN A 32 14.34 4.51 -2.53
CA ASN A 32 15.29 4.75 -1.45
C ASN A 32 16.10 3.49 -1.10
N ALA A 33 15.49 2.30 -1.16
CA ALA A 33 16.22 1.05 -0.95
C ALA A 33 17.26 0.81 -2.04
N ALA A 34 16.93 1.12 -3.31
CA ALA A 34 17.89 1.08 -4.41
C ALA A 34 19.06 2.05 -4.17
N ASP A 35 18.78 3.28 -3.70
CA ASP A 35 19.82 4.25 -3.35
C ASP A 35 20.72 3.75 -2.20
N LEU A 36 20.16 2.97 -1.27
CA LEU A 36 20.88 2.29 -0.18
C LEU A 36 21.55 0.97 -0.62
N GLY A 37 21.46 0.59 -1.90
CA GLY A 37 22.13 -0.58 -2.47
C GLY A 37 21.48 -1.93 -2.14
N PHE A 38 20.17 -1.96 -1.83
CA PHE A 38 19.45 -3.21 -1.64
C PHE A 38 18.09 -3.25 -2.34
N SER A 39 17.58 -4.47 -2.52
CA SER A 39 16.32 -4.76 -3.21
C SER A 39 15.42 -5.62 -2.33
N ALA A 40 14.14 -5.67 -2.69
CA ALA A 40 13.16 -6.53 -2.06
C ALA A 40 13.54 -8.00 -2.22
N GLU A 41 13.41 -8.77 -1.15
CA GLU A 41 13.61 -10.21 -1.16
C GLU A 41 12.70 -10.84 -0.11
N PRO A 42 11.84 -11.81 -0.48
CA PRO A 42 11.03 -12.53 0.50
C PRO A 42 11.90 -13.22 1.54
N GLY A 43 11.55 -13.11 2.81
CA GLY A 43 12.34 -13.68 3.90
C GLY A 43 11.68 -13.56 5.25
N PRO A 44 12.33 -14.06 6.31
CA PRO A 44 11.81 -13.97 7.66
C PRO A 44 11.83 -12.52 8.16
N MET A 45 10.73 -12.10 8.78
CA MET A 45 10.60 -10.84 9.50
C MET A 45 9.50 -10.95 10.55
N GLU A 46 9.43 -9.99 11.46
CA GLU A 46 8.24 -9.81 12.29
C GLU A 46 7.04 -9.46 11.39
N VAL A 47 6.02 -10.30 11.42
CA VAL A 47 4.91 -10.24 10.48
C VAL A 47 3.82 -9.31 10.99
N PRO A 48 3.51 -8.20 10.29
CA PRO A 48 2.33 -7.40 10.58
C PRO A 48 1.08 -8.18 10.15
N ARG A 49 0.53 -8.96 11.08
CA ARG A 49 -0.55 -9.93 10.84
C ARG A 49 -1.76 -9.32 10.12
N ASP A 50 -2.14 -8.11 10.50
CA ASP A 50 -3.29 -7.42 9.90
C ASP A 50 -3.04 -7.09 8.42
N LEU A 51 -1.88 -6.53 8.09
CA LEU A 51 -1.51 -6.23 6.71
C LEU A 51 -1.43 -7.51 5.87
N VAL A 52 -0.74 -8.54 6.36
CA VAL A 52 -0.62 -9.80 5.61
C VAL A 52 -1.98 -10.46 5.38
N THR A 53 -2.87 -10.43 6.37
CA THR A 53 -4.24 -10.96 6.23
C THR A 53 -5.01 -10.19 5.17
N LEU A 54 -4.96 -8.86 5.19
CA LEU A 54 -5.62 -8.02 4.19
C LEU A 54 -5.10 -8.30 2.77
N LEU A 55 -3.78 -8.41 2.59
CA LEU A 55 -3.21 -8.71 1.28
C LEU A 55 -3.59 -10.12 0.79
N ALA A 56 -3.63 -11.10 1.70
CA ALA A 56 -4.04 -12.47 1.38
C ALA A 56 -5.53 -12.55 1.00
N ASP A 57 -6.39 -11.75 1.63
CA ASP A 57 -7.82 -11.68 1.34
C ASP A 57 -8.15 -10.94 0.04
N HIS A 58 -7.22 -10.13 -0.48
CA HIS A 58 -7.46 -9.25 -1.63
C HIS A 58 -8.06 -9.96 -2.86
N PRO A 59 -7.56 -11.14 -3.32
CA PRO A 59 -8.13 -11.83 -4.47
C PRO A 59 -9.60 -12.23 -4.25
N ARG A 60 -9.94 -12.66 -3.02
CA ARG A 60 -11.31 -13.03 -2.65
C ARG A 60 -12.23 -11.82 -2.61
N VAL A 61 -11.76 -10.71 -2.04
CA VAL A 61 -12.51 -9.44 -2.01
C VAL A 61 -12.77 -8.95 -3.42
N LEU A 62 -11.77 -8.98 -4.30
CA LEU A 62 -11.89 -8.56 -5.69
C LEU A 62 -12.90 -9.42 -6.46
N ALA A 63 -12.82 -10.74 -6.35
CA ALA A 63 -13.77 -11.66 -7.00
C ALA A 63 -15.21 -11.40 -6.54
N ARG A 64 -15.42 -11.18 -5.23
CA ARG A 64 -16.73 -10.86 -4.67
C ARG A 64 -17.25 -9.50 -5.12
N ALA A 65 -16.40 -8.47 -5.14
CA ALA A 65 -16.74 -7.15 -5.62
C ALA A 65 -17.19 -7.18 -7.10
N ALA A 66 -16.49 -7.96 -7.93
CA ALA A 66 -16.85 -8.16 -9.34
C ALA A 66 -18.20 -8.90 -9.49
N ALA A 67 -18.39 -10.03 -8.78
CA ALA A 67 -19.61 -10.84 -8.86
C ALA A 67 -20.88 -10.05 -8.47
N HIS A 68 -20.77 -9.17 -7.48
CA HIS A 68 -21.89 -8.36 -6.99
C HIS A 68 -21.93 -6.95 -7.56
N ARG A 69 -21.03 -6.59 -8.49
CA ARG A 69 -20.90 -5.23 -9.05
C ARG A 69 -20.82 -4.16 -7.94
N ALA A 70 -20.00 -4.42 -6.92
CA ALA A 70 -19.89 -3.62 -5.70
C ALA A 70 -18.51 -2.94 -5.60
N PRO A 71 -18.22 -1.89 -6.41
CA PRO A 71 -16.92 -1.21 -6.41
C PRO A 71 -16.61 -0.49 -5.08
N ASP A 72 -17.63 -0.14 -4.31
CA ASP A 72 -17.50 0.42 -2.96
C ASP A 72 -16.81 -0.54 -1.98
N SER A 73 -17.02 -1.86 -2.16
CA SER A 73 -16.40 -2.87 -1.31
C SER A 73 -14.90 -2.99 -1.56
N LEU A 74 -14.48 -2.88 -2.84
CA LEU A 74 -13.08 -2.78 -3.21
C LEU A 74 -12.46 -1.49 -2.66
N ALA A 75 -13.13 -0.35 -2.82
CA ALA A 75 -12.63 0.93 -2.30
C ALA A 75 -12.39 0.88 -0.77
N ARG A 76 -13.34 0.34 -0.01
CA ARG A 76 -13.18 0.16 1.45
C ARG A 76 -12.01 -0.75 1.80
N HIS A 77 -11.84 -1.84 1.07
CA HIS A 77 -10.71 -2.74 1.28
C HIS A 77 -9.36 -2.06 1.00
N LEU A 78 -9.25 -1.25 -0.06
CA LEU A 78 -8.03 -0.49 -0.35
C LEU A 78 -7.72 0.53 0.75
N VAL A 79 -8.73 1.15 1.36
CA VAL A 79 -8.55 2.02 2.53
C VAL A 79 -7.99 1.23 3.71
N SER A 80 -8.54 0.04 4.00
CA SER A 80 -8.00 -0.83 5.06
C SER A 80 -6.56 -1.25 4.80
N VAL A 81 -6.19 -1.56 3.55
CA VAL A 81 -4.80 -1.86 3.19
C VAL A 81 -3.91 -0.63 3.40
N ALA A 82 -4.37 0.57 3.01
CA ALA A 82 -3.65 1.82 3.23
C ALA A 82 -3.44 2.12 4.73
N ASP A 83 -4.48 1.91 5.54
CA ASP A 83 -4.44 2.06 7.00
C ASP A 83 -3.44 1.11 7.65
N ALA A 84 -3.39 -0.14 7.20
CA ALA A 84 -2.48 -1.15 7.74
C ALA A 84 -1.03 -0.94 7.29
N VAL A 85 -0.80 -0.48 6.05
CA VAL A 85 0.55 -0.35 5.50
C VAL A 85 1.27 0.91 5.98
N LEU A 86 0.57 2.04 6.13
CA LEU A 86 1.17 3.32 6.52
C LEU A 86 2.00 3.26 7.83
N PRO A 87 1.50 2.69 8.94
CA PRO A 87 2.28 2.58 10.18
C PRO A 87 3.45 1.58 10.07
N PHE A 88 3.41 0.66 9.09
CA PHE A 88 4.48 -0.30 8.84
C PHE A 88 5.67 0.32 8.08
N LEU A 89 5.43 1.29 7.20
CA LEU A 89 6.44 1.87 6.30
C LEU A 89 7.72 2.39 6.99
N PRO A 90 7.67 3.06 8.17
CA PRO A 90 8.88 3.54 8.84
C PRO A 90 9.87 2.44 9.23
N SER A 91 9.42 1.19 9.36
CA SER A 91 10.26 0.05 9.75
C SER A 91 11.01 -0.62 8.58
N VAL A 92 10.71 -0.21 7.34
CA VAL A 92 11.17 -0.90 6.13
C VAL A 92 12.65 -0.64 5.86
N LEU A 93 13.06 0.63 5.86
CA LEU A 93 14.45 1.01 5.58
C LEU A 93 15.29 0.95 6.86
N PRO A 94 16.61 0.70 6.74
CA PRO A 94 17.54 0.87 7.86
C PRO A 94 17.61 2.34 8.27
N CYS A 95 17.80 2.58 9.57
CA CYS A 95 17.89 3.93 10.15
C CYS A 95 19.27 4.20 10.76
N GLY A 96 19.81 5.40 10.50
CA GLY A 96 21.13 5.80 11.02
C GLY A 96 22.25 4.93 10.46
N GLU A 97 23.03 4.31 11.35
CA GLU A 97 24.20 3.47 11.01
C GLU A 97 23.84 1.99 10.76
N GLU A 98 22.55 1.64 10.76
CA GLU A 98 22.10 0.28 10.48
C GLU A 98 22.47 -0.15 9.06
N LYS A 99 23.04 -1.35 8.92
CA LYS A 99 23.30 -1.96 7.62
C LYS A 99 22.02 -2.63 7.09
N PRO A 100 21.78 -2.66 5.77
CA PRO A 100 20.69 -3.43 5.19
C PRO A 100 20.77 -4.94 5.53
N LEU A 101 19.87 -5.41 6.39
CA LEU A 101 19.71 -6.82 6.79
C LEU A 101 18.62 -7.53 5.97
N ALA A 102 18.58 -8.86 6.06
CA ALA A 102 17.52 -9.69 5.47
C ALA A 102 16.10 -9.24 5.89
N ALA A 103 15.93 -8.78 7.13
CA ALA A 103 14.66 -8.26 7.62
C ALA A 103 14.20 -7.01 6.82
N HIS A 104 15.10 -6.10 6.44
CA HIS A 104 14.74 -4.92 5.64
C HIS A 104 14.33 -5.31 4.21
N ARG A 105 15.00 -6.32 3.63
CA ARG A 105 14.63 -6.87 2.31
C ARG A 105 13.23 -7.52 2.34
N ALA A 106 12.94 -8.28 3.40
CA ALA A 106 11.63 -8.91 3.62
C ALA A 106 10.52 -7.87 3.84
N ARG A 107 10.79 -6.84 4.66
CA ARG A 107 9.84 -5.75 4.87
C ARG A 107 9.57 -4.95 3.60
N LEU A 108 10.61 -4.73 2.79
CA LEU A 108 10.46 -4.07 1.49
C LEU A 108 9.62 -4.90 0.53
N ALA A 109 9.82 -6.23 0.48
CA ALA A 109 8.99 -7.12 -0.32
C ALA A 109 7.51 -7.06 0.07
N LEU A 110 7.20 -6.96 1.37
CA LEU A 110 5.82 -6.77 1.82
C LEU A 110 5.26 -5.37 1.46
N ALA A 111 6.08 -4.33 1.59
CA ALA A 111 5.69 -2.98 1.17
C ALA A 111 5.38 -2.92 -0.34
N GLU A 112 6.18 -3.60 -1.17
CA GLU A 112 5.94 -3.71 -2.62
C GLU A 112 4.67 -4.51 -2.94
N ALA A 113 4.41 -5.60 -2.22
CA ALA A 113 3.17 -6.35 -2.37
C ALA A 113 1.94 -5.48 -2.05
N ALA A 114 1.99 -4.69 -0.97
CA ALA A 114 0.94 -3.73 -0.65
C ALA A 114 0.81 -2.65 -1.73
N GLY A 115 1.93 -2.10 -2.21
CA GLY A 115 1.97 -1.13 -3.30
C GLY A 115 1.31 -1.65 -4.58
N ALA A 116 1.53 -2.92 -4.93
CA ALA A 116 0.92 -3.58 -6.08
C ALA A 116 -0.60 -3.76 -5.94
N VAL A 117 -1.07 -4.17 -4.75
CA VAL A 117 -2.51 -4.26 -4.45
C VAL A 117 -3.19 -2.88 -4.56
N LEU A 118 -2.57 -1.84 -4.01
CA LEU A 118 -3.08 -0.47 -4.09
C LEU A 118 -3.14 0.02 -5.54
N ALA A 119 -2.07 -0.20 -6.32
CA ALA A 119 -2.02 0.20 -7.73
C ALA A 119 -3.08 -0.52 -8.58
N GLY A 120 -3.18 -1.85 -8.44
CA GLY A 120 -4.15 -2.66 -9.15
C GLY A 120 -5.59 -2.26 -8.81
N GLY A 121 -5.89 -2.08 -7.52
CA GLY A 121 -7.20 -1.63 -7.06
C GLY A 121 -7.59 -0.23 -7.54
N LEU A 122 -6.67 0.73 -7.51
CA LEU A 122 -6.90 2.08 -8.04
C LEU A 122 -7.18 2.04 -9.55
N SER A 123 -6.41 1.27 -10.31
CA SER A 123 -6.60 1.09 -11.75
C SER A 123 -8.00 0.53 -12.08
N LEU A 124 -8.46 -0.47 -11.33
CA LEU A 124 -9.80 -1.05 -11.49
C LEU A 124 -10.93 -0.06 -11.16
N LEU A 125 -10.67 0.94 -10.31
CA LEU A 125 -11.60 2.03 -10.01
C LEU A 125 -11.51 3.18 -11.02
N GLY A 126 -10.66 3.09 -12.05
CA GLY A 126 -10.43 4.16 -13.02
C GLY A 126 -9.64 5.33 -12.44
N ILE A 127 -8.86 5.09 -11.39
CA ILE A 127 -8.10 6.11 -10.67
C ILE A 127 -6.61 5.90 -10.92
N HIS A 128 -5.92 6.98 -11.28
CA HIS A 128 -4.47 6.94 -11.46
C HIS A 128 -3.73 6.74 -10.13
N ALA A 129 -2.82 5.77 -10.09
CA ALA A 129 -1.91 5.52 -8.98
C ALA A 129 -0.63 6.36 -9.18
N PRO A 130 -0.39 7.41 -8.38
CA PRO A 130 0.72 8.33 -8.62
C PRO A 130 2.06 7.76 -8.11
N ASP A 131 3.13 7.93 -8.89
CA ASP A 131 4.49 7.57 -8.47
C ASP A 131 5.04 8.47 -7.33
N HIS A 132 4.48 9.68 -7.22
CA HIS A 132 4.80 10.73 -6.26
C HIS A 132 3.56 11.57 -5.95
N LEU A 133 3.41 12.02 -4.70
CA LEU A 133 2.39 12.97 -4.25
C LEU A 133 3.05 14.14 -3.53
#